data_AF-A0A317J5I4-F1
#
_entry.id   AF-A0A317J5I4-F1
#
_cell.length_a   1.000
_cell.length_b   1.000
_cell.length_c   1.000
_cell.angle_alpha   90.00
_cell.angle_beta   90.00
_cell.angle_gamma   90.00
#
_symmetry.space_group_name_H-M   'P 1'
#
loop_
_entity.id
_entity.type
_entity.pdbx_description
1 polymer ?
#
loop_
_entity_poly.entity_id
_entity_poly.type
_entity_poly.pdbx_seq_one_letter_code
_entity_poly.pdbx_strand_id
1 'polypeptide(L)'
;MEQKEVADLLDLGAWIGRRQTFGVIAGRCSAAEANCLREIREAKKYRAFGLTWEEFCTRHAGISRRLADKIIHQWEQYGDVYFQLAGVTRITLEQFRLIARDVSADGLNYKGERIAIEPANAARLSAAVEDLVGQRTLPSSSGASKPAADCLQKAGQRLLAAVDELERLSAGGLETGDVLRLQTVVDRGRDRLELLQLSLRP
;
A
#
# COMPACT_ATOMS: atom_id res chain seq x y z
N MET A 1 -23.34 12.02 28.19
CA MET A 1 -22.65 10.89 27.53
C MET A 1 -23.13 10.76 26.09
N GLU A 2 -24.43 10.88 25.83
CA GLU A 2 -25.08 10.78 24.51
C GLU A 2 -24.53 11.73 23.42
N GLN A 3 -24.20 12.99 23.73
CA GLN A 3 -23.75 13.94 22.68
C GLN A 3 -22.38 13.59 22.05
N LYS A 4 -21.46 13.00 22.84
CA LYS A 4 -20.12 12.61 22.33
C LYS A 4 -20.23 11.40 21.41
N GLU A 5 -21.08 10.45 21.77
CA GLU A 5 -21.32 9.23 21.01
C GLU A 5 -21.99 9.54 19.66
N VAL A 6 -22.97 10.46 19.65
CA VAL A 6 -23.62 10.93 18.42
C VAL A 6 -22.64 11.69 17.51
N ALA A 7 -21.74 12.51 18.07
CA ALA A 7 -20.70 13.19 17.29
C ALA A 7 -19.68 12.20 16.68
N ASP A 8 -19.24 11.20 17.44
CA ASP A 8 -18.35 10.16 16.96
C ASP A 8 -18.98 9.32 15.84
N LEU A 9 -20.28 9.02 15.94
CA LEU A 9 -21.10 8.35 14.92
C LEU A 9 -21.19 9.18 13.62
N LEU A 10 -21.44 10.49 13.73
CA LEU A 10 -21.52 11.40 12.58
C LEU A 10 -20.16 11.56 11.88
N ASP A 11 -19.08 11.74 12.64
CA ASP A 11 -17.71 11.81 12.10
C ASP A 11 -17.33 10.54 11.35
N LEU A 12 -17.69 9.37 11.90
CA LEU A 12 -17.45 8.08 11.26
C LEU A 12 -18.33 7.85 10.04
N GLY A 13 -19.60 8.25 10.08
CA GLY A 13 -20.48 8.23 8.90
C GLY A 13 -19.91 9.09 7.78
N ALA A 14 -19.42 10.29 8.09
CA ALA A 14 -18.75 11.17 7.14
C ALA A 14 -17.41 10.57 6.63
N TRP A 15 -16.69 9.81 7.45
CA TRP A 15 -15.48 9.11 7.02
C TRP A 15 -15.77 7.94 6.08
N ILE A 16 -16.73 7.08 6.43
CA ILE A 16 -17.16 5.94 5.60
C ILE A 16 -17.67 6.47 4.26
N GLY A 17 -18.50 7.52 4.30
CA GLY A 17 -18.99 8.19 3.10
C GLY A 17 -17.85 8.68 2.22
N ARG A 18 -16.89 9.44 2.79
CA ARG A 18 -15.70 9.93 2.06
C ARG A 18 -14.87 8.79 1.46
N ARG A 19 -14.58 7.73 2.22
CA ARG A 19 -13.81 6.58 1.72
C ARG A 19 -14.54 5.82 0.60
N GLN A 20 -15.86 5.77 0.64
CA GLN A 20 -16.68 5.23 -0.46
C GLN A 20 -16.70 6.16 -1.68
N THR A 21 -16.64 7.49 -1.50
CA THR A 21 -16.60 8.47 -2.62
C THR A 21 -15.20 8.64 -3.22
N PHE A 22 -14.14 8.37 -2.45
CA PHE A 22 -12.75 8.34 -2.90
C PHE A 22 -12.26 6.93 -3.27
N GLY A 23 -13.22 6.02 -3.51
CA GLY A 23 -12.96 4.62 -3.81
C GLY A 23 -11.91 4.44 -4.90
N VAL A 24 -10.86 3.69 -4.55
CA VAL A 24 -10.11 2.84 -5.47
C VAL A 24 -9.30 3.59 -6.54
N ILE A 25 -8.30 4.37 -6.12
CA ILE A 25 -7.08 4.49 -6.95
C ILE A 25 -6.03 3.55 -6.36
N ALA A 26 -6.08 2.29 -6.81
CA ALA A 26 -4.97 1.33 -6.75
C ALA A 26 -4.28 1.15 -5.38
N GLY A 27 -5.04 0.89 -4.31
CA GLY A 27 -4.44 0.54 -3.00
C GLY A 27 -3.61 1.66 -2.35
N ARG A 28 -3.76 2.91 -2.81
CA ARG A 28 -3.13 4.08 -2.19
C ARG A 28 -4.06 4.66 -1.13
N CYS A 29 -3.65 4.56 0.13
CA CYS A 29 -4.25 5.36 1.18
C CYS A 29 -3.77 6.80 0.97
N SER A 30 -4.67 7.76 0.88
CA SER A 30 -4.27 9.17 0.94
C SER A 30 -3.76 9.51 2.34
N ALA A 31 -3.06 10.64 2.45
CA ALA A 31 -2.60 11.16 3.73
C ALA A 31 -3.78 11.37 4.71
N ALA A 32 -4.86 11.98 4.21
CA ALA A 32 -6.07 12.23 5.00
C ALA A 32 -6.72 10.93 5.49
N GLU A 33 -6.78 9.89 4.64
CA GLU A 33 -7.35 8.60 5.03
C GLU A 33 -6.48 7.88 6.06
N ALA A 34 -5.15 7.94 5.93
CA ALA A 34 -4.23 7.30 6.86
C ALA A 34 -4.31 7.97 8.24
N ASN A 35 -4.34 9.30 8.30
CA ASN A 35 -4.54 10.02 9.55
C ASN A 35 -5.90 9.70 10.18
N CYS A 36 -6.97 9.68 9.39
CA CYS A 36 -8.29 9.43 9.94
C CYS A 36 -8.44 7.99 10.44
N LEU A 37 -7.83 7.01 9.76
CA LEU A 37 -7.77 5.64 10.23
C LEU A 37 -7.03 5.53 11.58
N ARG A 38 -5.94 6.30 11.76
CA ARG A 38 -5.25 6.43 13.05
C ARG A 38 -6.15 7.05 14.11
N GLU A 39 -6.81 8.15 13.83
CA GLU A 39 -7.70 8.84 14.78
C GLU A 39 -8.86 7.94 15.25
N ILE A 40 -9.48 7.19 14.34
CA ILE A 40 -10.55 6.24 14.69
C ILE A 40 -10.02 5.15 15.63
N ARG A 41 -8.82 4.64 15.39
CA ARG A 41 -8.18 3.61 16.22
C ARG A 41 -7.81 4.16 17.60
N GLU A 42 -7.13 5.30 17.65
CA GLU A 42 -6.63 5.93 18.88
C GLU A 42 -7.78 6.37 19.80
N ALA A 43 -8.79 7.05 19.24
CA ALA A 43 -9.97 7.46 19.98
C ALA A 43 -10.96 6.30 20.23
N LYS A 44 -10.67 5.10 19.71
CA LYS A 44 -11.49 3.89 19.82
C LYS A 44 -12.94 4.10 19.38
N LYS A 45 -13.17 4.98 18.41
CA LYS A 45 -14.52 5.38 17.97
C LYS A 45 -15.35 4.21 17.43
N TYR A 46 -14.69 3.16 16.94
CA TYR A 46 -15.32 1.90 16.54
C TYR A 46 -16.12 1.21 17.66
N ARG A 47 -15.80 1.49 18.93
CA ARG A 47 -16.54 0.95 20.09
C ARG A 47 -17.95 1.50 20.22
N ALA A 48 -18.22 2.70 19.69
CA ALA A 48 -19.57 3.28 19.67
C ALA A 48 -20.56 2.43 18.83
N PHE A 49 -20.04 1.60 17.93
CA PHE A 49 -20.83 0.65 17.13
C PHE A 49 -20.87 -0.77 17.74
N GLY A 50 -20.31 -0.96 18.94
CA GLY A 50 -20.16 -2.29 19.54
C GLY A 50 -19.21 -3.22 18.78
N LEU A 51 -18.38 -2.67 17.89
CA LEU A 51 -17.46 -3.45 17.07
C LEU A 51 -16.10 -3.59 17.74
N THR A 52 -15.38 -4.65 17.38
CA THR A 52 -13.93 -4.75 17.56
C THR A 52 -13.20 -3.95 16.47
N TRP A 53 -11.91 -3.68 16.69
CA TRP A 53 -11.08 -3.03 15.67
C TRP A 53 -11.01 -3.85 14.38
N GLU A 54 -10.97 -5.17 14.50
CA GLU A 54 -10.92 -6.08 13.34
C GLU A 54 -12.21 -6.05 12.52
N GLU A 55 -13.36 -6.13 13.19
CA GLU A 55 -14.68 -6.03 12.53
C GLU A 55 -14.88 -4.65 11.90
N PHE A 56 -14.40 -3.58 12.53
CA PHE A 56 -14.42 -2.26 11.93
C PHE A 56 -13.58 -2.21 10.64
N CYS A 57 -12.35 -2.73 10.68
CA CYS A 57 -11.47 -2.74 9.52
C CYS A 57 -12.11 -3.49 8.33
N THR A 58 -12.66 -4.67 8.59
CA THR A 58 -13.23 -5.50 7.52
C THR A 58 -14.57 -4.97 7.02
N ARG A 59 -15.48 -4.58 7.91
CA ARG A 59 -16.86 -4.18 7.55
C ARG A 59 -16.98 -2.74 7.07
N HIS A 60 -16.18 -1.83 7.61
CA HIS A 60 -16.32 -0.39 7.34
C HIS A 60 -15.12 0.19 6.59
N ALA A 61 -13.89 -0.25 6.91
CA ALA A 61 -12.72 0.19 6.17
C ALA A 61 -12.46 -0.63 4.89
N GLY A 62 -13.08 -1.81 4.74
CA GLY A 62 -12.87 -2.69 3.58
C GLY A 62 -11.44 -3.21 3.46
N ILE A 63 -10.68 -3.27 4.56
CA ILE A 63 -9.29 -3.74 4.60
C ILE A 63 -9.08 -4.68 5.78
N SER A 64 -8.09 -5.57 5.70
CA SER A 64 -7.72 -6.39 6.86
C SER A 64 -7.18 -5.51 7.99
N ARG A 65 -7.40 -5.94 9.25
CA ARG A 65 -6.78 -5.33 10.43
C ARG A 65 -5.27 -5.15 10.26
N ARG A 66 -4.58 -6.16 9.75
CA ARG A 66 -3.12 -6.12 9.52
C ARG A 66 -2.73 -5.00 8.56
N LEU A 67 -3.50 -4.77 7.51
CA LEU A 67 -3.26 -3.68 6.57
C LEU A 67 -3.55 -2.32 7.23
N ALA A 68 -4.62 -2.21 8.01
CA ALA A 68 -4.94 -0.99 8.76
C ALA A 68 -3.83 -0.62 9.75
N ASP A 69 -3.38 -1.59 10.55
CA ASP A 69 -2.29 -1.42 11.51
C ASP A 69 -0.98 -1.01 10.81
N LYS A 70 -0.70 -1.58 9.62
CA LYS A 70 0.47 -1.22 8.80
C LYS A 70 0.39 0.23 8.30
N ILE A 71 -0.77 0.67 7.81
CA ILE A 71 -0.98 2.05 7.33
C ILE A 71 -0.79 3.05 8.48
N ILE A 72 -1.36 2.77 9.65
CA ILE A 72 -1.21 3.63 10.84
C ILE A 72 0.26 3.72 11.25
N HIS A 73 0.97 2.59 11.28
CA HIS A 73 2.39 2.60 11.59
C HIS A 73 3.21 3.41 10.57
N GLN A 74 2.91 3.31 9.28
CA GLN A 74 3.57 4.12 8.25
C GLN A 74 3.31 5.62 8.44
N TRP A 75 2.07 5.99 8.81
CA TRP A 75 1.71 7.37 9.13
C TRP A 75 2.47 7.91 10.34
N GLU A 76 2.57 7.13 11.41
CA GLU A 76 3.31 7.53 12.61
C GLU A 76 4.81 7.71 12.35
N GLN A 77 5.38 6.93 11.44
CA GLN A 77 6.80 6.96 11.13
C GLN A 77 7.20 8.07 10.14
N TYR A 78 6.36 8.34 9.13
CA TYR A 78 6.72 9.21 8.01
C TYR A 78 5.81 10.42 7.83
N GLY A 79 4.75 10.51 8.64
CA GLY A 79 3.75 11.57 8.54
C GLY A 79 3.03 11.58 7.19
N ASP A 80 2.59 12.77 6.81
CA ASP A 80 1.86 13.05 5.57
C ASP A 80 2.75 13.03 4.33
N VAL A 81 4.02 13.42 4.47
CA VAL A 81 5.00 13.57 3.39
C VAL A 81 5.11 12.31 2.52
N TYR A 82 5.17 11.12 3.14
CA TYR A 82 5.19 9.85 2.40
C TYR A 82 3.92 9.67 1.56
N PHE A 83 2.75 9.87 2.16
CA PHE A 83 1.46 9.63 1.50
C PHE A 83 1.15 10.67 0.42
N GLN A 84 1.59 11.91 0.61
CA GLN A 84 1.51 12.95 -0.43
C GLN A 84 2.40 12.60 -1.62
N LEU A 85 3.67 12.23 -1.37
CA LEU A 85 4.60 11.85 -2.44
C LEU A 85 4.14 10.58 -3.15
N ALA A 86 3.65 9.58 -2.43
CA ALA A 86 3.07 8.36 -3.00
C ALA A 86 1.72 8.58 -3.70
N GLY A 87 1.03 9.69 -3.40
CA GLY A 87 -0.19 10.10 -4.09
C GLY A 87 0.08 10.71 -5.48
N VAL A 88 1.18 11.44 -5.63
CA VAL A 88 1.57 12.09 -6.90
C VAL A 88 2.59 11.29 -7.71
N THR A 89 3.26 10.32 -7.08
CA THR A 89 4.22 9.40 -7.74
C THR A 89 3.80 7.94 -7.58
N ARG A 90 4.60 7.01 -8.10
CA ARG A 90 4.40 5.56 -7.91
C ARG A 90 5.37 4.94 -6.89
N ILE A 91 5.95 5.75 -6.00
CA ILE A 91 6.98 5.30 -5.06
C ILE A 91 6.44 4.27 -4.04
N THR A 92 7.21 3.21 -3.80
CA THR A 92 6.94 2.25 -2.71
C THR A 92 7.55 2.73 -1.39
N LEU A 93 7.14 2.15 -0.26
CA LEU A 93 7.72 2.51 1.03
C LEU A 93 9.23 2.23 1.11
N GLU A 94 9.70 1.14 0.51
CA GLU A 94 11.12 0.78 0.51
C GLU A 94 11.95 1.80 -0.27
N GLN A 95 11.44 2.23 -1.43
CA GLN A 95 12.05 3.29 -2.23
C GLN A 95 12.01 4.64 -1.48
N PHE A 96 10.91 4.95 -0.80
CA PHE A 96 10.82 6.16 0.02
C PHE A 96 11.87 6.18 1.12
N ARG A 97 12.08 5.07 1.83
CA ARG A 97 13.12 4.96 2.87
C ARG A 97 14.51 5.25 2.34
N LEU A 98 14.80 4.84 1.11
CA LEU A 98 16.09 5.14 0.48
C LEU A 98 16.26 6.64 0.31
N ILE A 99 15.20 7.39 -0.02
CA ILE A 99 15.24 8.82 -0.34
C ILE A 99 14.79 9.75 0.80
N ALA A 100 14.41 9.20 1.96
CA ALA A 100 13.76 9.95 3.02
C ALA A 100 14.53 11.19 3.50
N ARG A 101 15.87 11.18 3.43
CA ARG A 101 16.72 12.33 3.78
C ARG A 101 16.62 13.53 2.81
N ASP A 102 16.12 13.32 1.60
CA ASP A 102 15.96 14.37 0.59
C ASP A 102 14.50 14.84 0.49
N VAL A 103 13.57 14.16 1.16
CA VAL A 103 12.17 14.56 1.20
C VAL A 103 11.92 15.39 2.46
N SER A 104 11.26 16.53 2.27
CA SER A 104 10.84 17.44 3.34
C SER A 104 9.37 17.79 3.18
N ALA A 105 8.77 18.43 4.19
CA ALA A 105 7.41 18.96 4.11
C ALA A 105 7.23 19.95 2.94
N ASP A 106 8.29 20.70 2.61
CA ASP A 106 8.27 21.70 1.53
C ASP A 106 8.48 21.08 0.13
N GLY A 107 8.86 19.80 0.04
CA GLY A 107 9.17 19.17 -1.23
C GLY A 107 10.30 18.15 -1.23
N LEU A 108 10.52 17.58 -2.42
CA LEU A 108 11.66 16.71 -2.73
C LEU A 108 12.85 17.57 -3.17
N ASN A 109 13.98 17.44 -2.48
CA ASN A 109 15.25 18.07 -2.87
C ASN A 109 15.94 17.19 -3.92
N TYR A 110 16.19 17.73 -5.10
CA TYR A 110 16.83 17.02 -6.20
C TYR A 110 17.74 17.97 -6.99
N LYS A 111 19.03 17.62 -7.11
CA LYS A 111 20.05 18.42 -7.83
C LYS A 111 20.15 19.90 -7.38
N GLY A 112 19.91 20.17 -6.10
CA GLY A 112 19.94 21.52 -5.54
C GLY A 112 18.66 22.33 -5.78
N GLU A 113 17.67 21.75 -6.47
CA GLU A 113 16.33 22.32 -6.62
C GLU A 113 15.35 21.63 -5.65
N ARG A 114 14.38 22.38 -5.13
CA ARG A 114 13.27 21.84 -4.35
C ARG A 114 12.02 21.74 -5.22
N ILE A 115 11.52 20.53 -5.40
CA ILE A 115 10.32 20.24 -6.17
C ILE A 115 9.15 20.05 -5.20
N ALA A 116 8.15 20.94 -5.27
CA ALA A 116 6.95 20.85 -4.43
C ALA A 116 6.13 19.60 -4.74
N ILE A 117 5.58 18.94 -3.70
CA ILE A 117 4.78 17.71 -3.80
C ILE A 117 3.35 18.06 -4.24
N GLU A 118 3.20 18.34 -5.53
CA GLU A 118 1.93 18.72 -6.14
C GLU A 118 1.68 17.95 -7.43
N PRO A 119 0.41 17.74 -7.82
CA PRO A 119 0.08 17.02 -9.06
C PRO A 119 0.71 17.63 -10.32
N ALA A 120 0.87 18.96 -10.36
CA ALA A 120 1.53 19.66 -11.46
C ALA A 120 3.01 19.24 -11.66
N ASN A 121 3.66 18.80 -10.58
CA ASN A 121 5.05 18.33 -10.59
C ASN A 121 5.17 16.81 -10.68
N ALA A 122 4.07 16.05 -10.81
CA ALA A 122 4.06 14.59 -10.71
C ALA A 122 5.11 13.89 -11.60
N ALA A 123 5.24 14.33 -12.86
CA ALA A 123 6.24 13.78 -13.79
C ALA A 123 7.68 14.08 -13.34
N ARG A 124 7.94 15.31 -12.88
CA ARG A 124 9.26 15.74 -12.38
C ARG A 124 9.63 15.02 -11.08
N LEU A 125 8.68 14.90 -10.15
CA LEU A 125 8.82 14.17 -8.89
C LEU A 125 9.12 12.69 -9.16
N SER A 126 8.37 12.06 -10.09
CA SER A 126 8.59 10.64 -10.42
C SER A 126 9.98 10.41 -10.99
N ALA A 127 10.43 11.24 -11.93
CA ALA A 127 11.78 11.15 -12.49
C ALA A 127 12.88 11.38 -11.44
N ALA A 128 12.70 12.38 -10.56
CA ALA A 128 13.64 12.68 -9.49
C ALA A 128 13.73 11.53 -8.46
N VAL A 129 12.58 10.96 -8.08
CA VAL A 129 12.51 9.77 -7.20
C VAL A 129 13.23 8.59 -7.84
N GLU A 130 12.95 8.27 -9.10
CA GLU A 130 13.58 7.15 -9.80
C GLU A 130 15.10 7.31 -9.86
N ASP A 131 15.59 8.52 -10.15
CA ASP A 131 17.03 8.79 -10.18
C ASP A 131 17.67 8.68 -8.79
N LEU A 132 17.06 9.26 -7.75
CA LEU A 132 17.57 9.17 -6.38
C LEU A 132 17.57 7.74 -5.85
N VAL A 133 16.54 6.95 -6.17
CA VAL A 133 16.47 5.53 -5.82
C VAL A 133 17.53 4.74 -6.60
N GLY A 134 17.68 5.01 -7.90
CA GLY A 134 18.70 4.38 -8.74
C GLY A 134 20.12 4.61 -8.22
N GLN A 135 20.45 5.86 -7.87
CA GLN A 135 21.74 6.24 -7.30
C GLN A 135 22.05 5.56 -5.96
N ARG A 136 21.01 5.18 -5.19
CA ARG A 136 21.16 4.54 -3.87
C ARG A 136 21.12 3.03 -3.92
N THR A 137 20.62 2.47 -5.01
CA THR A 137 20.48 1.04 -5.23
C THR A 137 21.64 0.47 -6.05
N LEU A 138 22.38 1.31 -6.78
CA LEU A 138 23.49 0.88 -7.64
C LEU A 138 24.84 1.45 -7.16
N PRO A 139 25.94 0.66 -7.16
CA PRO A 139 27.28 1.22 -7.25
C PRO A 139 27.47 1.77 -8.68
N SER A 140 27.39 3.09 -8.82
CA SER A 140 27.81 3.91 -9.97
C SER A 140 28.14 3.16 -11.28
N SER A 141 27.22 3.15 -12.25
CA SER A 141 27.50 3.48 -13.66
C SER A 141 26.24 3.41 -14.54
N SER A 142 26.22 4.31 -15.52
CA SER A 142 25.21 4.57 -16.54
C SER A 142 24.75 3.34 -17.35
N GLY A 143 23.46 3.25 -17.68
CA GLY A 143 22.99 2.34 -18.74
C GLY A 143 21.47 2.18 -18.89
N ALA A 144 20.88 2.98 -19.77
CA ALA A 144 19.70 2.74 -20.62
C ALA A 144 18.46 1.97 -20.08
N SER A 145 17.33 2.67 -20.16
CA SER A 145 15.94 2.21 -20.06
C SER A 145 15.65 0.87 -20.79
N LYS A 146 15.70 -0.24 -20.06
CA LYS A 146 15.05 -1.55 -20.31
C LYS A 146 14.73 -2.41 -19.05
N PRO A 147 14.84 -1.96 -17.78
CA PRO A 147 14.73 -2.87 -16.64
C PRO A 147 13.30 -3.36 -16.36
N ALA A 148 12.26 -2.58 -16.68
CA ALA A 148 10.88 -2.94 -16.31
C ALA A 148 10.33 -4.14 -17.10
N ALA A 149 10.61 -4.22 -18.40
CA ALA A 149 10.18 -5.35 -19.24
C ALA A 149 10.88 -6.65 -18.86
N ASP A 150 12.21 -6.58 -18.63
CA ASP A 150 13.00 -7.73 -18.20
C ASP A 150 12.63 -8.18 -16.78
N CYS A 151 12.32 -7.24 -15.87
CA CYS A 151 11.81 -7.55 -14.54
C CYS A 151 10.42 -8.19 -14.59
N LEU A 152 9.51 -7.71 -15.44
CA LEU A 152 8.18 -8.29 -15.61
C LEU A 152 8.28 -9.70 -16.17
N GLN A 153 9.14 -9.92 -17.18
CA GLN A 153 9.39 -11.24 -17.74
C GLN A 153 9.96 -12.21 -16.70
N LYS A 154 10.98 -11.79 -15.94
CA LYS A 154 11.56 -12.60 -14.87
C LYS A 154 10.56 -12.89 -13.75
N ALA A 155 9.72 -11.93 -13.38
CA ALA A 155 8.67 -12.11 -12.38
C ALA A 155 7.61 -13.10 -12.86
N GLY A 156 7.17 -13.01 -14.12
CA GLY A 156 6.25 -13.96 -14.72
C GLY A 156 6.81 -15.39 -14.76
N GLN A 157 8.07 -15.56 -15.17
CA GLN A 157 8.74 -16.86 -15.17
C GLN A 157 8.81 -17.49 -13.78
N ARG A 158 9.13 -16.69 -12.75
CA ARG A 158 9.18 -17.17 -11.36
C ARG A 158 7.80 -17.57 -10.84
N LEU A 159 6.75 -16.84 -11.20
CA LEU A 159 5.39 -17.17 -10.80
C LEU A 159 4.95 -18.50 -11.41
N LEU A 160 5.16 -18.70 -12.72
CA LEU A 160 4.82 -19.94 -13.41
C LEU A 160 5.60 -21.13 -12.83
N ALA A 161 6.91 -20.98 -12.60
CA ALA A 161 7.73 -22.03 -12.00
C ALA A 161 7.25 -22.42 -10.59
N ALA A 162 6.79 -21.46 -9.79
CA ALA A 162 6.22 -21.73 -8.48
C ALA A 162 4.88 -22.48 -8.58
N VAL A 163 4.04 -22.16 -9.57
CA VAL A 163 2.79 -22.90 -9.83
C VAL A 163 3.09 -24.35 -10.25
N ASP A 164 4.05 -24.56 -11.16
CA ASP A 164 4.48 -25.90 -11.60
C ASP A 164 5.00 -26.75 -10.43
N GLU A 165 5.62 -26.12 -9.43
CA GLU A 165 6.07 -26.79 -8.20
C GLU A 165 4.89 -27.22 -7.31
N LEU A 166 3.90 -26.35 -7.13
CA LEU A 166 2.69 -26.65 -6.37
C LEU A 166 1.86 -27.77 -7.03
N GLU A 167 1.78 -27.78 -8.37
CA GLU A 167 1.10 -28.83 -9.13
C GLU A 167 1.80 -30.19 -8.95
N ARG A 168 3.15 -30.21 -9.02
CA ARG A 168 3.94 -31.42 -8.74
C ARG A 168 3.73 -31.94 -7.33
N LEU A 169 3.69 -31.06 -6.34
CA LEU A 169 3.38 -31.43 -4.95
C LEU A 169 1.97 -32.01 -4.84
N SER A 170 0.98 -31.44 -5.53
CA SER A 170 -0.39 -31.96 -5.54
C SER A 170 -0.52 -33.35 -6.18
N ALA A 171 0.28 -33.62 -7.23
CA ALA A 171 0.28 -34.89 -7.94
C ALA A 171 1.04 -36.01 -7.19
N GLY A 172 1.93 -35.64 -6.27
CA GLY A 172 2.80 -36.55 -5.51
C GLY A 172 2.12 -37.35 -4.39
N GLY A 173 0.81 -37.21 -4.19
CA GLY A 173 0.06 -37.90 -3.14
C GLY A 173 0.38 -37.34 -1.74
N LEU A 174 -0.27 -36.24 -1.39
CA LEU A 174 -0.08 -35.56 -0.10
C LEU A 174 -0.96 -36.19 1.00
N GLU A 175 -0.45 -36.22 2.22
CA GLU A 175 -1.24 -36.52 3.41
C GLU A 175 -2.29 -35.42 3.67
N THR A 176 -3.39 -35.75 4.34
CA THR A 176 -4.52 -34.82 4.56
C THR A 176 -4.11 -33.48 5.20
N GLY A 177 -3.11 -33.49 6.10
CA GLY A 177 -2.56 -32.29 6.72
C GLY A 177 -1.79 -31.39 5.74
N ASP A 178 -1.09 -31.98 4.78
CA ASP A 178 -0.33 -31.26 3.76
C ASP A 178 -1.22 -30.78 2.61
N VAL A 179 -2.31 -31.49 2.31
CA VAL A 179 -3.37 -31.01 1.42
C VAL A 179 -3.97 -29.70 1.93
N LEU A 180 -4.30 -29.63 3.23
CA LEU A 180 -4.84 -28.41 3.86
C LEU A 180 -3.85 -27.24 3.83
N ARG A 181 -2.56 -27.52 4.02
CA ARG A 181 -1.49 -26.51 3.92
C ARG A 181 -1.33 -26.01 2.49
N LEU A 182 -1.31 -26.91 1.52
CA LEU A 182 -1.25 -26.58 0.10
C LEU A 182 -2.45 -25.74 -0.31
N GLN A 183 -3.66 -26.14 0.10
CA GLN A 183 -4.89 -25.38 -0.13
C GLN A 183 -4.79 -23.95 0.42
N THR A 184 -4.31 -23.80 1.65
CA THR A 184 -4.11 -22.48 2.28
C THR A 184 -3.11 -21.61 1.49
N VAL A 185 -2.02 -22.20 0.97
CA VAL A 185 -1.03 -21.49 0.15
C VAL A 185 -1.63 -21.05 -1.19
N VAL A 186 -2.37 -21.95 -1.85
CA VAL A 186 -3.03 -21.68 -3.13
C VAL A 186 -4.11 -20.61 -2.97
N ASP A 187 -4.95 -20.67 -1.94
CA ASP A 187 -6.01 -19.69 -1.71
C ASP A 187 -5.42 -18.30 -1.43
N ARG A 188 -4.38 -18.19 -0.59
CA ARG A 188 -3.67 -16.92 -0.38
C ARG A 188 -3.01 -16.38 -1.65
N GLY A 189 -2.47 -17.28 -2.48
CA GLY A 189 -1.90 -16.93 -3.78
C GLY A 189 -2.97 -16.37 -4.72
N ARG A 190 -4.12 -17.04 -4.81
CA ARG A 190 -5.29 -16.62 -5.60
C ARG A 190 -5.77 -15.23 -5.17
N ASP A 191 -6.00 -15.01 -3.89
CA ASP A 191 -6.46 -13.72 -3.36
C ASP A 191 -5.50 -12.57 -3.74
N ARG A 192 -4.18 -12.83 -3.65
CA ARG A 192 -3.15 -11.85 -4.00
C ARG A 192 -3.09 -11.57 -5.50
N LEU A 193 -3.25 -12.59 -6.34
CA LEU A 193 -3.25 -12.45 -7.79
C LEU A 193 -4.52 -11.79 -8.31
N GLU A 194 -5.67 -12.06 -7.70
CA GLU A 194 -6.94 -11.41 -8.00
C GLU A 194 -6.88 -9.92 -7.65
N LEU A 195 -6.35 -9.57 -6.47
CA LEU A 195 -6.07 -8.19 -6.10
C LEU A 195 -5.12 -7.50 -7.09
N LEU A 196 -4.09 -8.21 -7.58
CA LEU A 196 -3.18 -7.69 -8.58
C LEU A 196 -3.88 -7.50 -9.94
N GLN A 197 -4.71 -8.44 -10.39
CA GLN A 197 -5.47 -8.32 -11.64
C GLN A 197 -6.44 -7.14 -11.62
N LEU A 198 -7.13 -6.94 -10.50
CA LEU A 198 -8.01 -5.78 -10.31
C LEU A 198 -7.23 -4.45 -10.41
N SER A 199 -5.95 -4.44 -10.05
CA SER A 199 -5.08 -3.26 -10.17
C SER A 199 -4.51 -3.03 -11.59
N LEU A 200 -4.71 -3.97 -12.53
CA LEU A 200 -4.15 -3.93 -13.88
C LEU A 200 -5.20 -3.67 -14.98
N ARG A 201 -6.51 -3.62 -14.66
CA ARG A 201 -7.54 -3.25 -15.64
C ARG A 201 -7.47 -1.73 -15.90
N PRO A 202 -7.36 -1.29 -17.17
CA PRO A 202 -7.27 0.13 -17.54
C PRO A 202 -8.57 0.89 -17.27
#